data_AF-A0A067M1C6-F1
#
_entry.id   AF-A0A067M1C6-F1
#
_cell.length_a   1.000
_cell.length_b   1.000
_cell.length_c   1.000
_cell.angle_alpha   90.00
_cell.angle_beta   90.00
_cell.angle_gamma   90.00
#
_symmetry.space_group_name_H-M   'P 1'
#
loop_
_entity.id
_entity.type
_entity.pdbx_description
1 polymer ?
#
loop_
_entity_poly.entity_id
_entity_poly.type
_entity_poly.pdbx_seq_one_letter_code
_entity_poly.pdbx_strand_id
1 'polypeptide(L)'
;MSPSLQILSVGCAAIIIAAKAFWINPGDARTMDVTGSAEHYMQSSTADHVRVAILEAFQDAPGPYDTPESKAALLKVILNNQMSHAS
;
A
#
# COMPACT_ATOMS: atom_id res chain seq x y z
N MET A 1 -8.77 12.69 5.59
CA MET A 1 -7.87 11.82 6.40
C MET A 1 -7.14 12.68 7.41
N SER A 2 -7.01 12.21 8.65
CA SER A 2 -6.15 12.84 9.66
C SER A 2 -4.67 12.82 9.19
N PRO A 3 -3.80 13.71 9.70
CA PRO A 3 -2.39 13.73 9.33
C PRO A 3 -1.70 12.37 9.53
N SER A 4 -2.00 11.68 10.63
CA SER A 4 -1.44 10.38 10.95
C SER A 4 -1.84 9.30 9.94
N LEU A 5 -3.10 9.31 9.45
CA LEU A 5 -3.54 8.40 8.39
C LEU A 5 -2.92 8.75 7.04
N GLN A 6 -2.65 10.02 6.75
CA GLN A 6 -1.96 10.41 5.51
C GLN A 6 -0.55 9.84 5.47
N ILE A 7 0.21 9.94 6.58
CA ILE A 7 1.55 9.32 6.71
C ILE A 7 1.46 7.81 6.48
N LEU A 8 0.45 7.16 7.08
CA LEU A 8 0.22 5.74 6.92
C LEU A 8 -0.05 5.35 5.46
N SER A 9 -0.87 6.14 4.76
CA SER A 9 -1.16 5.92 3.35
C SER A 9 0.05 6.11 2.44
N VAL A 10 0.93 7.07 2.74
CA VAL A 10 2.20 7.23 2.00
C VAL A 10 3.11 6.02 2.25
N GLY A 11 3.16 5.51 3.49
CA GLY A 11 3.88 4.28 3.82
C GLY A 11 3.36 3.06 3.05
N CYS A 12 2.03 2.89 2.99
CA CYS A 12 1.40 1.83 2.20
C CYS A 12 1.72 1.96 0.70
N ALA A 13 1.70 3.17 0.14
CA ALA A 13 2.07 3.40 -1.25
C ALA A 13 3.50 2.92 -1.54
N ALA A 14 4.47 3.29 -0.69
CA ALA A 14 5.85 2.87 -0.82
C ALA A 14 6.00 1.33 -0.77
N ILE A 15 5.31 0.66 0.17
CA ILE A 15 5.35 -0.80 0.28
C ILE A 15 4.71 -1.46 -0.95
N ILE A 16 3.60 -0.93 -1.44
CA ILE A 16 2.90 -1.47 -2.62
C ILE A 16 3.75 -1.36 -3.88
N ILE A 17 4.39 -0.20 -4.09
CA ILE A 17 5.30 0.05 -5.22
C ILE A 17 6.49 -0.91 -5.14
N ALA A 18 7.13 -1.02 -3.96
CA ALA A 18 8.24 -1.94 -3.76
C ALA A 18 7.80 -3.39 -4.00
N ALA A 19 6.66 -3.82 -3.44
CA ALA A 19 6.14 -5.16 -3.65
C ALA A 19 5.89 -5.44 -5.14
N LYS A 20 5.31 -4.51 -5.91
CA LYS A 20 5.15 -4.68 -7.36
C LYS A 20 6.49 -4.82 -8.09
N ALA A 21 7.48 -4.01 -7.74
CA ALA A 21 8.80 -4.06 -8.37
C ALA A 21 9.56 -5.36 -8.06
N PHE A 22 9.54 -5.80 -6.80
CA PHE A 22 10.38 -6.90 -6.31
C PHE A 22 9.69 -8.27 -6.33
N TRP A 23 8.37 -8.32 -6.12
CA TRP A 23 7.63 -9.58 -6.00
C TRP A 23 7.32 -10.19 -7.37
N ILE A 24 7.05 -9.37 -8.38
CA ILE A 24 6.73 -9.85 -9.73
C ILE A 24 7.98 -10.42 -10.42
N ASN A 25 9.16 -9.82 -10.19
CA ASN A 25 10.44 -10.24 -10.78
C ASN A 25 11.51 -10.48 -9.70
N PRO A 26 11.39 -11.58 -8.91
CA PRO A 26 12.35 -11.87 -7.86
C PRO A 26 13.74 -12.11 -8.45
N GLY A 27 14.72 -11.27 -8.08
CA GLY A 27 16.14 -11.44 -8.41
C GLY A 27 16.71 -10.58 -9.56
N ASP A 28 15.88 -9.85 -10.32
CA ASP A 28 16.34 -8.93 -11.40
C ASP A 28 15.69 -7.54 -11.28
N ALA A 29 15.20 -7.17 -10.10
CA ALA A 29 14.61 -5.86 -9.89
C ALA A 29 15.67 -4.76 -10.03
N ARG A 30 15.63 -4.04 -11.15
CA ARG A 30 16.47 -2.89 -11.45
C ARG A 30 15.80 -1.63 -10.97
N THR A 31 16.56 -0.54 -10.87
CA THR A 31 16.02 0.79 -10.52
C THR A 31 14.87 1.22 -11.44
N MET A 32 14.90 0.81 -12.71
CA MET A 32 13.80 1.05 -13.66
C MET A 32 12.49 0.37 -13.27
N ASP A 33 12.53 -0.77 -12.59
CA ASP A 33 11.33 -1.50 -12.17
C ASP A 33 10.62 -0.79 -11.01
N VAL A 34 11.38 -0.10 -10.14
CA VAL A 34 10.82 0.73 -9.07
C VAL A 34 10.17 1.99 -9.64
N THR A 35 10.84 2.70 -10.55
CA THR A 35 10.27 3.88 -11.21
C THR A 35 9.03 3.52 -12.02
N GLY A 36 9.07 2.46 -12.82
CA GLY A 36 7.91 2.00 -13.59
C GLY A 36 6.75 1.55 -12.68
N SER A 37 7.04 0.89 -11.56
CA SER A 37 6.01 0.55 -10.56
C SER A 37 5.40 1.78 -9.89
N ALA A 38 6.20 2.82 -9.64
CA ALA A 38 5.72 4.08 -9.08
C ALA A 38 4.85 4.84 -10.08
N GLU A 39 5.27 4.95 -11.34
CA GLU A 39 4.47 5.56 -12.42
C GLU A 39 3.15 4.82 -12.59
N HIS A 40 3.18 3.49 -12.66
CA HIS A 40 1.98 2.67 -12.73
C HIS A 40 1.06 2.91 -11.52
N TYR A 41 1.60 2.99 -10.30
CA TYR A 41 0.82 3.28 -9.10
C TYR A 41 0.14 4.65 -9.14
N MET A 42 0.83 5.67 -9.66
CA MET A 42 0.29 7.03 -9.78
C MET A 42 -0.74 7.17 -10.90
N GLN A 43 -0.58 6.42 -11.99
CA GLN A 43 -1.48 6.46 -13.15
C GLN A 43 -2.71 5.55 -12.98
N SER A 44 -2.63 4.54 -12.11
CA SER A 44 -3.75 3.67 -11.79
C SER A 44 -4.66 4.29 -10.73
N SER A 45 -5.85 3.71 -10.54
CA SER A 45 -6.72 4.03 -9.39
C SER A 45 -6.25 3.41 -8.07
N THR A 46 -5.03 2.84 -8.02
CA THR A 46 -4.54 2.12 -6.85
C THR A 46 -4.39 3.05 -5.63
N ALA A 47 -3.94 4.29 -5.83
CA ALA A 47 -3.82 5.27 -4.76
C ALA A 47 -5.18 5.54 -4.07
N ASP A 48 -6.24 5.70 -4.87
CA ASP A 48 -7.59 5.92 -4.37
C ASP A 48 -8.14 4.69 -3.65
N HIS A 49 -7.93 3.49 -4.19
CA HIS A 49 -8.35 2.23 -3.54
C HIS A 49 -7.65 2.01 -2.20
N VAL A 50 -6.34 2.26 -2.13
CA VAL A 50 -5.56 2.15 -0.89
C VAL A 50 -6.05 3.17 0.14
N ARG A 51 -6.32 4.40 -0.31
CA ARG A 51 -6.87 5.46 0.55
C ARG A 51 -8.22 5.05 1.15
N VAL A 52 -9.14 4.54 0.33
CA VAL A 52 -10.46 4.08 0.81
C VAL A 52 -10.30 2.92 1.79
N ALA A 53 -9.49 1.91 1.45
CA ALA A 53 -9.28 0.75 2.31
C ALA A 53 -8.66 1.12 3.67
N ILE A 54 -7.75 2.10 3.72
CA ILE A 54 -7.20 2.63 4.98
C ILE A 54 -8.28 3.37 5.77
N LEU A 55 -9.10 4.19 5.12
CA LEU A 55 -10.19 4.89 5.80
C LEU A 55 -11.20 3.91 6.41
N GLU A 56 -11.59 2.87 5.69
CA GLU A 56 -12.48 1.82 6.17
C GLU A 56 -11.86 1.03 7.34
N ALA A 57 -10.59 0.64 7.21
CA ALA A 57 -9.89 -0.11 8.24
C ALA A 57 -9.72 0.64 9.57
N PHE A 58 -9.68 1.98 9.52
CA PHE A 58 -9.39 2.83 10.67
C PHE A 58 -10.51 3.83 11.01
N GLN A 59 -11.70 3.65 10.46
CA GLN A 59 -12.83 4.57 10.66
C GLN A 59 -13.18 4.77 12.15
N ASP A 60 -13.03 3.72 12.96
CA ASP A 60 -13.36 3.70 14.39
C ASP A 60 -12.11 3.83 15.29
N ALA A 61 -10.93 4.05 14.70
CA ALA A 61 -9.64 4.02 15.41
C ALA A 61 -8.80 5.30 15.13
N PRO A 62 -9.00 6.37 15.91
CA PRO A 62 -8.24 7.61 15.75
C PRO A 62 -6.78 7.53 16.26
N GLY A 63 -6.33 6.39 16.80
CA GLY A 63 -4.94 6.07 17.15
C GLY A 63 -4.81 4.88 18.12
N PRO A 64 -3.60 4.49 18.57
CA PRO A 64 -2.31 4.47 17.84
C PRO A 64 -2.27 3.33 16.80
N TYR A 65 -1.65 3.55 15.65
CA TYR A 65 -1.59 2.56 14.55
C TYR A 65 -0.54 1.44 14.73
N ASP A 66 0.10 1.38 15.90
CA ASP A 66 1.15 0.42 16.23
C ASP A 66 0.62 -0.83 16.98
N THR A 67 -0.69 -0.90 17.23
CA THR A 67 -1.29 -2.08 17.85
C THR A 67 -1.21 -3.31 16.93
N PRO A 68 -1.22 -4.54 17.47
CA PRO A 68 -1.28 -5.75 16.67
C PRO A 68 -2.43 -5.75 15.65
N GLU A 69 -3.60 -5.25 16.04
CA GLU A 69 -4.80 -5.19 15.20
C GLU A 69 -4.61 -4.20 14.05
N SER A 70 -4.03 -3.03 14.33
CA SER A 70 -3.73 -2.00 13.33
C SER A 70 -2.72 -2.52 12.30
N LYS A 71 -1.67 -3.21 12.76
CA LYS A 71 -0.68 -3.85 11.89
C LYS A 71 -1.30 -4.93 11.02
N ALA A 72 -2.17 -5.77 11.59
CA ALA A 72 -2.88 -6.80 10.84
C ALA A 72 -3.82 -6.20 9.78
N ALA A 73 -4.54 -5.12 10.11
CA ALA A 73 -5.39 -4.41 9.18
C ALA A 73 -4.58 -3.81 8.01
N LEU A 74 -3.44 -3.18 8.30
CA LEU A 74 -2.53 -2.64 7.28
C LEU A 74 -1.97 -3.72 6.36
N LEU A 75 -1.52 -4.84 6.95
CA LEU A 75 -1.03 -5.98 6.19
C LEU A 75 -2.12 -6.50 5.24
N LYS A 76 -3.36 -6.62 5.72
CA LYS A 76 -4.50 -7.04 4.89
C LYS A 76 -4.75 -6.08 3.72
N VAL A 77 -4.70 -4.76 3.94
CA VAL A 77 -4.83 -3.76 2.86
C VAL A 77 -3.76 -3.97 1.79
N ILE A 78 -2.50 -4.12 2.21
CA ILE A 78 -1.36 -4.30 1.30
C ILE A 78 -1.50 -5.62 0.52
N LEU A 79 -1.75 -6.74 1.19
CA LEU A 79 -1.87 -8.05 0.56
C LEU A 79 -3.04 -8.11 -0.43
N ASN A 80 -4.21 -7.58 -0.05
CA ASN A 80 -5.37 -7.53 -0.94
C ASN A 80 -5.05 -6.75 -2.22
N ASN A 81 -4.33 -5.63 -2.09
CA ASN A 81 -3.91 -4.87 -3.26
C ASN A 81 -2.96 -5.67 -4.15
N GLN A 82 -1.96 -6.35 -3.59
CA GLN A 82 -1.04 -7.15 -4.40
C GLN A 82 -1.75 -8.28 -5.14
N MET A 83 -2.63 -9.01 -4.45
CA MET A 83 -3.34 -10.15 -5.04
C MET A 83 -4.36 -9.74 -6.11
N SER A 84 -5.00 -8.57 -5.98
CA SER A 84 -5.94 -8.07 -7.00
C SER A 84 -5.28 -7.75 -8.34
N HIS A 85 -3.95 -7.63 -8.36
CA HIS A 85 -3.16 -7.37 -9.57
C HIS A 85 -2.42 -8.61 -10.08
N ALA A 86 -2.49 -9.74 -9.37
CA ALA A 86 -1.83 -11.00 -9.73
C ALA A 86 -2.75 -11.99 -10.48
N SER A 87 -3.95 -11.54 -10.90
CA SER A 87 -4.95 -12.31 -11.64
C SER A 87 -5.01 -11.90 -13.10
#